data_AF-A0A2A2YED0-F1
#
_entry.id   AF-A0A2A2YED0-F1
#
_cell.length_a   1.000
_cell.length_b   1.000
_cell.length_c   1.000
_cell.angle_alpha   90.00
_cell.angle_beta   90.00
_cell.angle_gamma   90.00
#
_symmetry.space_group_name_H-M   'P 1'
#
loop_
_entity.id
_entity.type
_entity.pdbx_description
1 polymer ?
#
loop_
_entity_poly.entity_id
_entity_poly.type
_entity_poly.pdbx_seq_one_letter_code
_entity_poly.pdbx_strand_id
1 'polypeptide(L)'
;MAKEINRSVVVLSGWQARFELPAGKGACYSNAYLAFLHTVAYLRMLNISEESLLKLWQIEKKLLTLLHVDSIGSPTWFLDSCGLTKHKQRRLLLTNHDMGMDLRSQVLQLGLNFTQTTPELFDGREMGEDALRVLSQYLKLVSRIQEEVCAEVPLLRNAARWAGRLKP
;
A
#
# COMPACT_ATOMS: atom_id res chain seq x y z
N MET A 1 -20.89 3.41 -0.25
CA MET A 1 -19.64 3.80 0.42
C MET A 1 -19.72 3.85 1.95
N ALA A 2 -20.32 4.88 2.59
CA ALA A 2 -20.28 4.98 4.08
C ALA A 2 -20.95 3.81 4.81
N LYS A 3 -22.12 3.37 4.31
CA LYS A 3 -22.81 2.16 4.79
C LYS A 3 -22.03 0.86 4.50
N GLU A 4 -21.33 0.79 3.37
CA GLU A 4 -20.56 -0.40 2.97
C GLU A 4 -19.27 -0.57 3.79
N ILE A 5 -18.61 0.55 4.11
CA ILE A 5 -17.37 0.56 4.91
C ILE A 5 -17.68 0.57 6.43
N ASN A 6 -18.96 0.75 6.79
CA ASN A 6 -19.42 0.87 8.18
C ASN A 6 -18.65 1.94 8.98
N ARG A 7 -18.41 3.10 8.34
CA ARG A 7 -17.72 4.26 8.92
C ARG A 7 -18.47 5.55 8.63
N SER A 8 -18.33 6.54 9.51
CA SER A 8 -19.00 7.83 9.33
C SER A 8 -18.49 8.57 8.10
N VAL A 9 -19.37 9.36 7.49
CA VAL A 9 -19.03 10.18 6.30
C VAL A 9 -17.88 11.14 6.59
N VAL A 10 -17.83 11.69 7.81
CA VAL A 10 -16.76 12.61 8.27
C VAL A 10 -15.39 11.94 8.29
N VAL A 11 -15.32 10.68 8.75
CA VAL A 11 -14.06 9.91 8.76
C VAL A 11 -13.61 9.61 7.34
N LEU A 12 -14.55 9.26 6.46
CA LEU A 12 -14.25 8.98 5.06
C LEU A 12 -13.78 10.23 4.31
N SER A 13 -14.43 11.39 4.49
CA SER A 13 -13.98 12.64 3.89
C SER A 13 -12.60 13.06 4.41
N GLY A 14 -12.30 12.79 5.68
CA GLY A 14 -10.97 13.01 6.26
C GLY A 14 -9.91 12.14 5.58
N TRP A 15 -10.19 10.85 5.34
CA TRP A 15 -9.28 9.97 4.62
C TRP A 15 -9.13 10.39 3.16
N GLN A 16 -10.21 10.76 2.48
CA GLN A 16 -10.15 11.25 1.10
C GLN A 16 -9.22 12.46 0.95
N ALA A 17 -9.35 13.44 1.85
CA ALA A 17 -8.48 14.61 1.85
C ALA A 17 -7.01 14.25 2.12
N ARG A 18 -6.75 13.41 3.13
CA ARG A 18 -5.38 13.07 3.56
C ARG A 18 -4.63 12.14 2.62
N PHE A 19 -5.32 11.22 1.98
CA PHE A 19 -4.75 10.33 0.96
C PHE A 19 -4.77 10.97 -0.45
N GLU A 20 -5.23 12.22 -0.57
CA GLU A 20 -5.36 12.96 -1.84
C GLU A 20 -6.18 12.18 -2.88
N LEU A 21 -7.25 11.52 -2.42
CA LEU A 21 -8.11 10.74 -3.28
C LEU A 21 -9.10 11.68 -3.97
N PRO A 22 -9.29 11.58 -5.29
CA PRO A 22 -10.29 12.39 -5.97
C PRO A 22 -11.68 12.07 -5.42
N ALA A 23 -12.44 13.11 -5.08
CA ALA A 23 -13.85 12.98 -4.76
C ALA A 23 -14.59 12.51 -6.02
N GLY A 24 -15.31 11.39 -5.91
CA GLY A 24 -16.07 10.82 -7.03
C GLY A 24 -17.04 11.84 -7.60
N LYS A 25 -16.85 12.24 -8.86
CA LYS A 25 -17.77 13.12 -9.57
C LYS A 25 -18.96 12.30 -10.08
N GLY A 26 -20.04 12.26 -9.30
CA GLY A 26 -21.40 12.03 -9.82
C GLY A 26 -21.82 10.61 -10.23
N ALA A 27 -20.94 9.62 -10.28
CA ALA A 27 -21.32 8.22 -10.49
C ALA A 27 -20.48 7.31 -9.60
N CYS A 28 -21.10 6.23 -9.12
CA CYS A 28 -20.60 5.27 -8.13
C CYS A 28 -19.07 5.12 -8.12
N TYR A 29 -18.48 5.26 -6.93
CA TYR A 29 -17.05 5.02 -6.72
C TYR A 29 -16.66 3.63 -7.24
N SER A 30 -15.54 3.56 -7.98
CA SER A 30 -15.01 2.30 -8.51
C SER A 30 -14.82 1.27 -7.40
N ASN A 31 -15.04 -0.01 -7.71
CA ASN A 31 -14.81 -1.11 -6.76
C ASN A 31 -13.38 -1.11 -6.20
N ALA A 32 -12.40 -0.66 -6.99
CA ALA A 32 -11.02 -0.56 -6.56
C ALA A 32 -10.81 0.55 -5.50
N TYR A 33 -11.57 1.65 -5.62
CA TYR A 33 -11.60 2.73 -4.63
C TYR A 33 -12.16 2.24 -3.29
N LEU A 34 -13.25 1.46 -3.33
CA LEU A 34 -13.82 0.86 -2.13
C LEU A 34 -12.84 -0.15 -1.49
N ALA A 35 -12.19 -0.98 -2.29
CA ALA A 35 -11.19 -1.94 -1.81
C ALA A 35 -10.01 -1.27 -1.08
N PHE A 36 -9.55 -0.12 -1.59
CA PHE A 36 -8.53 0.70 -0.91
C PHE A 36 -9.02 1.17 0.47
N LEU A 37 -10.20 1.76 0.54
CA LEU A 37 -10.75 2.26 1.81
C LEU A 37 -11.03 1.14 2.81
N HIS A 38 -11.47 -0.03 2.35
CA HIS A 38 -11.58 -1.22 3.19
C HIS A 38 -10.23 -1.63 3.77
N THR A 39 -9.18 -1.65 2.95
CA THR A 39 -7.81 -1.95 3.39
C THR A 39 -7.34 -0.98 4.47
N VAL A 40 -7.52 0.34 4.25
CA VAL A 40 -7.20 1.37 5.26
C VAL A 40 -8.00 1.16 6.54
N ALA A 41 -9.30 0.88 6.44
CA ALA A 41 -10.14 0.63 7.60
C ALA A 41 -9.70 -0.61 8.39
N TYR A 42 -9.31 -1.70 7.72
CA TYR A 42 -8.80 -2.92 8.36
C TYR A 42 -7.46 -2.69 9.05
N LEU A 43 -6.53 -2.00 8.38
CA LEU A 43 -5.22 -1.70 8.97
C LEU A 43 -5.36 -0.79 10.21
N ARG A 44 -6.30 0.16 10.18
CA ARG A 44 -6.61 0.98 11.37
C ARG A 44 -7.29 0.20 12.49
N MET A 45 -8.09 -0.81 12.17
CA MET A 45 -8.64 -1.73 13.19
C MET A 45 -7.55 -2.58 13.84
N LEU A 46 -6.46 -2.85 13.11
CA LEU A 46 -5.25 -3.50 13.61
C LEU A 46 -4.30 -2.54 14.33
N ASN A 47 -4.80 -1.40 14.83
CA ASN A 47 -4.04 -0.40 15.58
C ASN A 47 -2.86 0.23 14.83
N ILE A 48 -2.80 0.10 13.50
CA ILE A 48 -1.76 0.75 12.71
C ILE A 48 -2.04 2.25 12.65
N SER A 49 -1.04 3.06 12.98
CA SER A 49 -1.16 4.51 12.96
C SER A 49 -1.46 5.02 11.55
N GLU A 50 -2.30 6.06 11.47
CA GLU A 50 -2.61 6.69 10.18
C GLU A 50 -1.38 7.35 9.55
N GLU A 51 -0.44 7.84 10.36
CA GLU A 51 0.81 8.40 9.88
C GLU A 51 1.68 7.35 9.17
N SER A 52 1.75 6.13 9.70
CA SER A 52 2.43 5.01 9.06
C SER A 52 1.78 4.67 7.71
N LEU A 53 0.45 4.67 7.63
CA LEU A 53 -0.28 4.41 6.39
C LEU A 53 -0.09 5.50 5.35
N LEU A 54 -0.05 6.77 5.76
CA LEU A 54 0.24 7.89 4.86
C LEU A 54 1.67 7.84 4.35
N LYS A 55 2.65 7.54 5.20
CA LYS A 55 4.05 7.35 4.77
C LYS A 55 4.17 6.22 3.76
N LEU A 56 3.51 5.09 4.04
CA LEU A 56 3.47 3.95 3.12
C LEU A 56 2.83 4.33 1.77
N TRP A 57 1.72 5.06 1.81
CA TRP A 57 1.03 5.53 0.61
C TRP A 57 1.90 6.42 -0.27
N GLN A 58 2.61 7.37 0.34
CA GLN A 58 3.50 8.27 -0.38
C GLN A 58 4.68 7.51 -1.01
N ILE A 59 5.23 6.52 -0.31
CA ILE A 59 6.30 5.67 -0.84
C ILE A 59 5.79 4.79 -1.98
N GLU A 60 4.59 4.20 -1.86
CA GLU A 60 3.99 3.40 -2.95
C GLU A 60 3.70 4.26 -4.18
N LYS A 61 3.07 5.43 -4.03
CA LYS A 61 2.86 6.38 -5.14
C LYS A 61 4.18 6.73 -5.82
N LYS A 62 5.21 7.03 -5.02
CA LYS A 62 6.53 7.37 -5.51
C LYS A 62 7.19 6.23 -6.28
N LEU A 63 7.11 5.00 -5.76
CA LEU A 63 7.60 3.81 -6.44
C LEU A 63 6.90 3.63 -7.79
N LEU A 64 5.58 3.78 -7.84
CA LEU A 64 4.81 3.64 -9.07
C LEU A 64 5.13 4.73 -10.11
N THR A 65 5.39 5.96 -9.65
CA THR A 65 5.86 7.06 -10.53
C THR A 65 7.26 6.78 -11.08
N LEU A 66 8.18 6.26 -10.26
CA LEU A 66 9.52 5.85 -10.73
C LEU A 66 9.46 4.68 -11.73
N LEU A 67 8.44 3.82 -11.63
CA LEU A 67 8.19 2.72 -12.56
C LEU A 67 7.36 3.15 -13.78
N HIS A 68 7.06 4.44 -13.93
CA HIS A 68 6.28 5.00 -15.04
C HIS A 68 4.88 4.39 -15.24
N VAL A 69 4.26 3.89 -14.15
CA VAL A 69 2.89 3.33 -14.17
C VAL A 69 1.83 4.42 -14.41
N ASP A 70 2.20 5.69 -14.17
CA ASP A 70 1.43 6.89 -14.47
C ASP A 70 1.15 7.11 -15.97
N SER A 71 1.94 6.46 -16.85
CA SER A 71 1.84 6.56 -18.31
C SER A 71 0.54 5.99 -18.90
N ILE A 72 -0.27 5.29 -18.10
CA ILE A 72 -1.46 4.54 -18.55
C ILE A 72 -2.69 5.45 -18.77
N GLY A 73 -2.59 6.76 -18.50
CA GLY A 73 -3.58 7.76 -18.94
C GLY A 73 -4.89 7.79 -18.14
N SER A 74 -5.02 6.99 -17.08
CA SER A 74 -6.15 7.04 -16.15
C SER A 74 -5.93 8.11 -15.07
N PRO A 75 -6.91 9.00 -14.78
CA PRO A 75 -6.78 9.99 -13.70
C PRO A 75 -6.73 9.34 -12.30
N THR A 76 -7.08 8.06 -12.18
CA THR A 76 -7.01 7.25 -10.95
C THR A 76 -6.07 6.06 -11.09
N TRP A 77 -5.03 6.17 -11.92
CA TRP A 77 -4.08 5.09 -12.22
C TRP A 77 -3.55 4.35 -10.97
N PHE A 78 -3.36 5.07 -9.87
CA PHE A 78 -2.87 4.54 -8.60
C PHE A 78 -3.91 3.74 -7.79
N LEU A 79 -5.21 3.84 -8.13
CA LEU A 79 -6.30 3.08 -7.51
C LEU A 79 -6.77 1.92 -8.38
N ASP A 80 -6.46 1.93 -9.67
CA ASP A 80 -7.05 0.98 -10.63
C ASP A 80 -6.66 -0.48 -10.31
N SER A 81 -5.49 -0.69 -9.68
CA SER A 81 -5.02 -2.02 -9.25
C SER A 81 -5.58 -2.48 -7.89
N CYS A 82 -6.19 -1.59 -7.09
CA CYS A 82 -6.60 -1.89 -5.72
C CYS A 82 -7.63 -3.03 -5.60
N GLY A 83 -8.36 -3.35 -6.69
CA GLY A 83 -9.33 -4.45 -6.73
C GLY A 83 -8.73 -5.84 -7.02
N LEU A 84 -7.44 -5.93 -7.38
CA LEU A 84 -6.82 -7.19 -7.78
C LEU A 84 -6.37 -8.01 -6.56
N THR A 85 -6.92 -9.21 -6.41
CA THR A 85 -6.63 -10.12 -5.29
C THR A 85 -5.60 -11.21 -5.59
N LYS A 86 -5.05 -11.21 -6.82
CA LYS A 86 -4.09 -12.21 -7.29
C LYS A 86 -2.66 -11.88 -6.80
N HIS A 87 -1.80 -12.90 -6.70
CA HIS A 87 -0.36 -12.81 -6.40
C HIS A 87 0.05 -11.99 -5.15
N LYS A 88 -0.39 -12.44 -3.95
CA LYS A 88 -0.13 -11.79 -2.65
C LYS A 88 1.35 -11.47 -2.34
N GLN A 89 2.30 -12.22 -2.90
CA GLN A 89 3.75 -12.04 -2.65
C GLN A 89 4.39 -10.99 -3.57
N ARG A 90 3.76 -10.69 -4.70
CA ARG A 90 4.29 -9.79 -5.75
C ARG A 90 3.65 -8.41 -5.74
N ARG A 91 2.61 -8.23 -4.91
CA ARG A 91 1.81 -7.01 -4.87
C ARG A 91 2.17 -6.07 -3.74
N LEU A 92 2.05 -4.77 -4.00
CA LEU A 92 2.13 -3.73 -2.97
C LEU A 92 0.95 -3.82 -1.98
N LEU A 93 1.12 -3.30 -0.76
CA LEU A 93 0.20 -3.51 0.35
C LEU A 93 -1.09 -2.70 0.19
N LEU A 94 -0.99 -1.43 -0.21
CA LEU A 94 -2.12 -0.52 -0.31
C LEU A 94 -2.70 -0.48 -1.73
N THR A 95 -1.86 -0.35 -2.74
CA THR A 95 -2.26 -0.22 -4.16
C THR A 95 -2.60 -1.56 -4.82
N ASN A 96 -2.25 -2.69 -4.20
CA ASN A 96 -2.34 -4.05 -4.77
C ASN A 96 -1.70 -4.18 -6.17
N HIS A 97 -0.82 -3.25 -6.56
CA HIS A 97 -0.13 -3.30 -7.84
C HIS A 97 0.84 -4.47 -7.88
N ASP A 98 0.72 -5.33 -8.89
CA ASP A 98 1.61 -6.47 -9.09
C ASP A 98 2.92 -6.00 -9.74
N MET A 99 4.02 -6.13 -9.01
CA MET A 99 5.34 -5.73 -9.44
C MET A 99 5.98 -6.77 -10.39
N GLY A 100 5.29 -7.88 -10.69
CA GLY A 100 5.75 -8.94 -11.59
C GLY A 100 6.81 -9.88 -10.97
N MET A 101 7.40 -9.50 -9.85
CA MET A 101 8.42 -10.24 -9.12
C MET A 101 8.11 -10.30 -7.63
N ASP A 102 8.60 -11.33 -6.94
CA ASP A 102 8.37 -11.48 -5.50
C ASP A 102 9.14 -10.42 -4.72
N LEU A 103 8.40 -9.53 -4.06
CA LEU A 103 8.93 -8.37 -3.34
C LEU A 103 9.78 -8.77 -2.13
N ARG A 104 9.59 -10.01 -1.63
CA ARG A 104 10.36 -10.57 -0.52
C ARG A 104 11.55 -11.38 -0.99
N SER A 105 11.57 -11.76 -2.26
CA SER A 105 12.72 -12.41 -2.86
C SER A 105 13.77 -11.33 -3.17
N GLN A 106 14.74 -11.16 -2.27
CA GLN A 106 16.00 -10.47 -2.59
C GLN A 106 16.86 -11.36 -3.52
N VAL A 107 16.25 -11.98 -4.53
CA VAL A 107 17.01 -12.74 -5.52
C VAL A 107 17.58 -11.71 -6.48
N LEU A 108 18.69 -11.11 -6.04
CA LEU A 108 19.69 -10.58 -6.95
C LEU A 108 19.92 -11.65 -8.01
N GLN A 109 19.81 -11.30 -9.29
CA GLN A 109 20.22 -12.20 -10.36
C GLN A 109 21.65 -12.69 -10.06
N LEU A 110 21.78 -13.97 -9.71
CA LEU A 110 23.06 -14.60 -9.46
C LEU A 110 23.85 -14.57 -10.77
N GLY A 111 24.73 -13.57 -10.91
CA GLY A 111 25.45 -13.29 -12.15
C GLY A 111 25.79 -11.80 -12.35
N LEU A 112 25.07 -10.89 -11.71
CA LEU A 112 25.45 -9.47 -11.65
C LEU A 112 26.32 -9.22 -10.42
N ASN A 113 27.58 -8.86 -10.66
CA ASN A 113 28.56 -8.61 -9.62
C ASN A 113 28.50 -7.14 -9.19
N PHE A 114 27.64 -6.83 -8.21
CA PHE A 114 27.48 -5.47 -7.66
C PHE A 114 28.64 -5.02 -6.75
N THR A 115 29.68 -5.84 -6.62
CA THR A 115 30.89 -5.52 -5.82
C THR A 115 31.86 -4.59 -6.55
N GLN A 116 31.69 -4.41 -7.86
CA GLN A 116 32.43 -3.42 -8.64
C GLN A 116 31.60 -2.14 -8.72
N THR A 117 31.88 -1.20 -7.84
CA THR A 117 31.46 0.20 -8.00
C THR A 117 32.24 0.77 -9.19
N THR A 118 31.70 0.62 -10.39
CA THR A 118 32.15 1.42 -11.53
C THR A 118 31.97 2.90 -11.18
N PRO A 119 32.92 3.79 -11.51
CA PRO A 119 32.77 5.22 -11.25
C PRO A 119 31.45 5.69 -11.87
N GLU A 120 30.58 6.26 -11.03
CA GLU A 120 29.25 6.69 -11.43
C GLU A 120 29.38 7.74 -12.55
N LEU A 121 28.65 7.55 -13.66
CA LEU A 121 28.72 8.44 -14.83
C LEU A 121 28.13 9.83 -14.55
N PHE A 122 27.39 9.95 -13.45
CA PHE A 122 26.69 11.14 -12.99
C PHE A 122 26.91 11.28 -11.49
N ASP A 123 27.11 12.50 -11.00
CA ASP A 123 27.18 12.74 -9.55
C ASP A 123 25.85 12.32 -8.91
N GLY A 124 25.88 11.70 -7.73
CA GLY A 124 24.70 11.06 -7.10
C GLY A 124 23.45 11.94 -6.84
N ARG A 125 23.47 13.23 -7.22
CA ARG A 125 22.26 14.10 -7.33
C ARG A 125 21.58 14.05 -8.70
N GLU A 126 22.31 13.69 -9.74
CA GLU A 126 21.87 13.57 -11.15
C GLU A 126 21.48 12.14 -11.53
N MET A 127 21.97 11.14 -10.78
CA MET A 127 21.37 9.80 -10.76
C MET A 127 19.92 9.95 -10.29
N GLY A 128 18.96 9.83 -11.21
CA GLY A 128 17.55 9.79 -10.90
C GLY A 128 17.27 8.88 -9.70
N GLU A 129 16.25 9.22 -8.92
CA GLU A 129 16.03 8.57 -7.64
C GLU A 129 15.99 7.04 -7.73
N ASP A 130 16.88 6.37 -6.99
CA ASP A 130 17.05 4.93 -7.04
C ASP A 130 15.79 4.20 -6.54
N ALA A 131 15.08 3.57 -7.48
CA ALA A 131 13.89 2.77 -7.20
C ALA A 131 14.19 1.61 -6.22
N LEU A 132 15.41 1.07 -6.19
CA LEU A 132 15.80 0.03 -5.22
C LEU A 132 15.90 0.61 -3.82
N ARG A 133 16.42 1.83 -3.68
CA ARG A 133 16.45 2.54 -2.39
C ARG A 133 15.04 2.81 -1.87
N VAL A 134 14.13 3.27 -2.72
CA VAL A 134 12.71 3.49 -2.35
C VAL A 134 12.03 2.16 -1.99
N LEU A 135 12.26 1.09 -2.77
CA LEU A 135 11.76 -0.25 -2.49
C LEU A 135 12.28 -0.78 -1.14
N SER A 136 13.55 -0.55 -0.82
CA SER A 136 14.12 -0.97 0.46
C SER A 136 13.45 -0.28 1.67
N GLN A 137 13.12 1.01 1.53
CA GLN A 137 12.40 1.77 2.55
C GLN A 137 10.97 1.27 2.70
N TYR A 138 10.31 0.98 1.58
CA TYR A 138 9.00 0.35 1.55
C TYR A 138 9.00 -0.99 2.30
N LEU A 139 9.94 -1.89 1.98
CA LEU A 139 10.02 -3.22 2.60
C LEU A 139 10.21 -3.14 4.11
N LYS A 140 11.03 -2.21 4.61
CA LYS A 140 11.23 -1.97 6.05
C LYS A 140 9.95 -1.50 6.75
N LEU A 141 9.17 -0.63 6.12
CA LEU A 141 7.90 -0.18 6.70
C LEU A 141 6.86 -1.29 6.67
N VAL A 142 6.81 -2.06 5.59
CA VAL A 142 5.89 -3.19 5.46
C VAL A 142 6.22 -4.30 6.45
N SER A 143 7.50 -4.60 6.70
CA SER A 143 7.87 -5.60 7.71
C SER A 143 7.44 -5.17 9.11
N ARG A 144 7.66 -3.91 9.47
CA ARG A 144 7.20 -3.34 10.74
C ARG A 144 5.68 -3.42 10.88
N ILE A 145 4.94 -3.03 9.84
CA ILE A 145 3.47 -3.12 9.85
C ILE A 145 3.03 -4.58 10.00
N GLN A 146 3.71 -5.54 9.36
CA GLN A 146 3.39 -6.96 9.51
C GLN A 146 3.66 -7.47 10.93
N GLU A 147 4.73 -7.01 11.58
CA GLU A 147 5.00 -7.34 12.99
C GLU A 147 3.90 -6.78 13.92
N GLU A 148 3.52 -5.51 13.74
CA GLU A 148 2.42 -4.88 14.48
C GLU A 148 1.10 -5.64 14.26
N VAL A 149 0.78 -6.02 13.03
CA VAL A 149 -0.41 -6.83 12.71
C VAL A 149 -0.34 -8.20 13.36
N CYS A 150 0.80 -8.89 13.29
CA CYS A 150 0.98 -10.20 13.91
C CYS A 150 0.77 -10.15 15.43
N ALA A 151 1.18 -9.07 16.08
CA ALA A 151 0.96 -8.85 17.51
C ALA A 151 -0.54 -8.63 17.85
N GLU A 152 -1.29 -7.97 16.97
CA GLU A 152 -2.71 -7.63 17.18
C GLU A 152 -3.70 -8.74 16.77
N VAL A 153 -3.29 -9.66 15.87
CA VAL A 153 -4.13 -10.77 15.39
C VAL A 153 -4.72 -11.64 16.52
N PRO A 154 -3.96 -12.05 17.57
CA PRO A 154 -4.51 -12.79 18.70
C PRO A 154 -5.62 -12.04 19.42
N LEU A 155 -5.46 -10.73 19.62
CA LEU A 155 -6.45 -9.88 20.28
C LEU A 155 -7.74 -9.79 19.46
N LEU A 156 -7.64 -9.60 18.14
CA LEU A 156 -8.81 -9.61 17.27
C LEU A 156 -9.53 -10.95 17.26
N ARG A 157 -8.80 -12.07 17.26
CA ARG A 157 -9.41 -13.41 17.36
C ARG A 157 -10.16 -13.58 18.68
N ASN A 158 -9.59 -13.10 19.78
CA ASN A 158 -10.24 -13.14 21.08
C ASN A 158 -11.47 -12.23 21.13
N ALA A 159 -11.39 -11.02 20.58
CA ALA A 159 -12.51 -10.10 20.46
C ALA A 159 -13.65 -10.70 19.60
N ALA A 160 -13.32 -11.33 18.46
CA ALA A 160 -14.29 -12.01 17.61
C ALA A 160 -14.97 -13.19 18.33
N ARG A 161 -14.20 -13.99 19.09
CA ARG A 161 -14.74 -15.07 19.93
C ARG A 161 -15.66 -14.53 21.02
N TRP A 162 -15.29 -13.44 21.67
CA TRP A 162 -16.12 -12.76 22.68
C TRP A 162 -17.39 -12.20 22.07
N ALA A 163 -17.31 -11.53 20.91
CA ALA A 163 -18.47 -11.02 20.19
C ALA A 163 -19.45 -12.13 19.81
N GLY A 164 -18.95 -13.33 19.48
CA GLY A 164 -19.78 -14.53 19.27
C GLY A 164 -20.63 -14.94 20.49
N ARG A 165 -20.21 -14.57 21.71
CA ARG A 165 -20.97 -14.82 22.96
C ARG A 165 -22.04 -13.77 23.24
N LEU A 166 -21.98 -12.62 22.56
CA LEU A 166 -22.94 -11.52 22.67
C LEU A 166 -23.99 -11.54 21.56
N LYS A 167 -24.00 -12.57 20.71
CA LYS A 167 -25.11 -12.76 19.78
C LYS A 167 -26.42 -12.84 20.60
N PRO A 168 -27.44 -12.01 20.30
CA PRO A 168 -28.80 -12.33 20.73
C PRO A 168 -29.26 -13.64 20.08
#